data_AF-A0A969ES30-F1
#
_entry.id   AF-A0A969ES30-F1
#
_cell.length_a   1.000
_cell.length_b   1.000
_cell.length_c   1.000
_cell.angle_alpha   90.00
_cell.angle_beta   90.00
_cell.angle_gamma   90.00
#
_symmetry.space_group_name_H-M   'P 1'
#
loop_
_entity.id
_entity.type
_entity.pdbx_description
1 polymer ?
#
loop_
_entity_poly.entity_id
_entity_poly.type
_entity_poly.pdbx_seq_one_letter_code
_entity_poly.pdbx_strand_id
1 'polypeptide(L)' 'FGLCPPLRFGDFIRGVPKPLGIGTLTLENGAEVKGFLCESSATVDAEDVTAYGGWRAYLSTL' A
#
# COMPACT_ATOMS: atom_id res chain seq x y z
N PHE A 1 7.42 12.45 3.22
CA PHE A 1 6.34 13.42 2.94
C PHE A 1 6.09 13.58 1.43
N GLY A 2 5.96 12.51 0.65
CA GLY A 2 6.06 12.58 -0.82
C GLY A 2 4.80 12.29 -1.65
N LEU A 3 3.69 11.83 -1.05
CA LEU A 3 2.54 11.36 -1.82
C LEU A 3 1.49 12.45 -2.10
N CYS A 4 1.43 13.54 -1.33
CA CYS A 4 0.43 14.59 -1.52
C CYS A 4 0.80 15.88 -0.76
N PRO A 5 0.56 17.08 -1.31
CA PRO A 5 0.55 18.33 -0.53
C PRO A 5 -0.45 18.21 0.63
N PRO A 6 -0.20 18.82 1.80
CA PRO A 6 -1.05 18.68 2.99
C PRO A 6 -2.54 18.96 2.72
N LEU A 7 -2.83 19.95 1.87
CA LEU A 7 -4.20 20.34 1.52
C LEU A 7 -4.96 19.33 0.65
N ARG A 8 -4.28 18.41 -0.04
CA ARG A 8 -4.92 17.46 -0.98
C ARG A 8 -4.95 16.03 -0.49
N PHE A 9 -4.39 15.77 0.69
CA PHE A 9 -4.35 14.44 1.29
C PHE A 9 -5.76 13.88 1.52
N GLY A 10 -6.72 14.71 1.96
CA GLY A 10 -8.10 14.29 2.17
C GLY A 10 -8.78 13.79 0.89
N ASP A 11 -8.57 14.47 -0.24
CA ASP A 11 -9.11 14.06 -1.53
C ASP A 11 -8.47 12.76 -2.03
N PHE A 12 -7.17 12.61 -1.80
CA PHE A 12 -6.46 11.38 -2.13
C PHE A 12 -6.98 10.18 -1.34
N ILE A 13 -7.20 10.34 -0.03
CA ILE A 13 -7.73 9.28 0.84
C ILE A 13 -9.17 8.88 0.47
N ARG A 14 -10.01 9.82 0.04
CA ARG A 14 -11.37 9.51 -0.42
C ARG A 14 -11.39 8.54 -1.61
N GLY A 15 -10.33 8.52 -2.41
CA GLY A 15 -10.17 7.60 -3.54
C GLY A 15 -9.69 6.20 -3.16
N VAL A 16 -9.39 5.93 -1.88
CA VAL A 16 -8.88 4.63 -1.41
C VAL A 16 -10.07 3.81 -0.87
N PRO A 17 -10.61 2.85 -1.64
CA PRO A 17 -11.76 2.06 -1.20
C PRO A 17 -11.34 1.02 -0.18
N LYS A 18 -12.30 0.56 0.64
CA LYS A 18 -12.12 -0.66 1.43
C LYS A 18 -11.76 -1.83 0.49
N PRO A 19 -10.85 -2.75 0.89
CA PRO A 19 -10.21 -2.90 2.21
C PRO A 19 -8.87 -2.13 2.36
N LEU A 20 -8.56 -1.18 1.47
CA LEU A 20 -7.30 -0.45 1.49
C LEU A 20 -7.34 0.75 2.43
N GLY A 21 -6.17 1.11 2.96
CA GLY A 21 -5.97 2.29 3.79
C GLY A 21 -4.57 2.86 3.67
N ILE A 22 -4.33 4.02 4.30
CA ILE A 22 -3.00 4.62 4.42
C ILE A 22 -2.50 4.49 5.85
N GLY A 23 -1.36 3.81 6.02
CA GLY A 23 -0.67 3.67 7.31
C GLY A 23 0.79 4.09 7.23
N THR A 24 1.55 3.77 8.28
CA THR A 24 3.00 3.99 8.32
C THR A 24 3.72 2.72 7.88
N LEU A 25 4.69 2.86 6.98
CA LEU A 25 5.58 1.80 6.52
C LEU A 25 7.01 2.12 6.95
N THR A 26 7.78 1.09 7.26
CA THR A 26 9.22 1.18 7.50
C THR A 26 9.96 0.77 6.23
N LEU A 27 10.81 1.65 5.74
CA LEU A 27 11.68 1.37 4.59
C LEU A 27 12.96 0.66 5.05
N GLU A 28 13.67 0.04 4.11
CA GLU A 28 14.93 -0.68 4.37
C GLU A 28 15.98 0.20 5.08
N ASN A 29 16.00 1.50 4.77
CA ASN A 29 16.89 2.46 5.43
C ASN A 29 16.41 2.91 6.84
N GLY A 30 15.37 2.26 7.38
CA GLY A 30 14.78 2.57 8.68
C GLY A 30 13.84 3.79 8.68
N ALA A 31 13.65 4.47 7.55
CA ALA A 31 12.77 5.62 7.48
C ALA A 31 11.29 5.22 7.56
N GLU A 32 10.49 6.00 8.29
CA GLU A 32 9.05 5.85 8.34
C GLU A 32 8.36 6.76 7.32
N VAL A 33 7.49 6.17 6.49
CA VAL A 33 6.74 6.90 5.46
C VAL A 33 5.26 6.51 5.49
N LYS A 34 4.40 7.36 4.94
CA LYS A 34 3.00 6.98 4.68
C LYS A 34 2.90 6.17 3.40
N GLY A 35 2.16 5.07 3.43
CA GLY A 35 1.95 4.19 2.28
C GLY A 35 0.67 3.36 2.40
N PHE A 36 0.38 2.59 1.35
CA PHE A 36 -0.81 1.75 1.27
C PHE A 36 -0.69 0.51 2.15
N LEU A 37 -1.77 0.19 2.84
CA LEU A 37 -1.99 -1.02 3.63
C LEU A 37 -3.33 -1.65 3.24
N CYS A 38 -3.54 -2.89 3.66
CA CYS A 38 -4.79 -3.63 3.51
C CYS A 38 -5.22 -4.17 4.88
N GLU A 39 -6.52 -4.19 5.16
CA GLU A 39 -7.07 -4.85 6.34
C GLU A 39 -6.77 -6.36 6.30
N SER A 40 -6.36 -6.95 7.43
CA SER A 40 -5.97 -8.37 7.51
C SER A 40 -7.09 -9.34 7.15
N SER A 41 -8.35 -8.94 7.33
CA SER A 41 -9.50 -9.75 6.91
C SER A 41 -9.54 -9.99 5.39
N ALA A 42 -8.99 -9.07 4.60
CA ALA A 42 -8.96 -9.20 3.14
C ALA A 42 -7.82 -10.09 2.63
N THR A 43 -6.88 -10.50 3.49
CA THR A 43 -5.76 -11.37 3.10
C THR A 43 -6.06 -12.85 3.29
N VAL A 44 -7.19 -13.23 3.88
CA VAL A 44 -7.51 -14.62 4.25
C VAL A 44 -7.59 -15.53 3.02
N ASP A 45 -8.23 -15.07 1.95
CA ASP A 45 -8.41 -15.82 0.69
C ASP A 45 -7.57 -15.24 -0.46
N ALA A 46 -6.63 -14.35 -0.15
CA ALA A 46 -5.78 -13.70 -1.14
C ALA A 46 -4.57 -14.57 -1.49
N GLU A 47 -4.13 -14.51 -2.74
CA GLU A 47 -2.87 -15.12 -3.17
C GLU A 47 -1.68 -14.40 -2.52
N ASP A 48 -0.77 -15.16 -1.92
CA ASP A 48 0.49 -14.62 -1.41
C ASP A 48 1.48 -14.44 -2.57
N VAL A 49 1.73 -13.18 -2.91
CA VAL A 49 2.65 -12.78 -3.98
C VAL A 49 4.00 -12.25 -3.44
N THR A 50 4.34 -12.53 -2.18
CA THR A 50 5.56 -12.03 -1.54
C THR A 50 6.82 -12.46 -2.27
N ALA A 51 6.84 -13.70 -2.79
CA ALA A 51 8.01 -14.27 -3.48
C ALA A 51 8.42 -13.52 -4.75
N TYR A 52 7.52 -12.74 -5.36
CA TYR A 52 7.83 -11.95 -6.56
C TYR A 52 8.62 -10.67 -6.24
N GLY A 53 8.73 -10.27 -4.97
CA GLY A 53 9.47 -9.07 -4.56
C GLY A 53 8.83 -7.75 -5.00
N GLY A 54 7.61 -7.79 -5.55
CA GLY A 54 6.85 -6.58 -5.90
C GLY A 54 5.74 -6.82 -6.91
N TRP A 55 4.76 -5.91 -6.91
CA TRP A 55 3.56 -5.99 -7.75
C TRP A 55 3.86 -6.06 -9.25
N ARG A 56 4.84 -5.27 -9.72
CA ARG A 56 5.23 -5.25 -11.15
C ARG A 56 5.82 -6.59 -11.61
N ALA A 57 6.56 -7.28 -10.74
CA ALA A 57 7.12 -8.59 -11.05
C ALA A 57 6.01 -9.65 -11.10
N TYR A 58 5.08 -9.64 -10.14
CA TYR A 58 3.90 -10.51 -10.19
C TYR A 58 3.07 -10.30 -11.46
N LEU A 59 2.77 -9.05 -11.83
CA LEU A 59 2.03 -8.74 -13.06
C LEU A 59 2.71 -9.22 -14.34
N SER A 60 4.03 -9.41 -14.35
CA SER A 60 4.74 -9.97 -15.49
C SER A 60 4.62 -11.50 -15.63
N THR A 61 4.04 -12.16 -14.62
CA THR A 61 3.80 -13.61 -14.61
C THR A 61 2.35 -14.00 -14.90
N LEU A 62 1.46 -13.01 -14.99
CA LEU A 62 0.06 -13.17 -15.42
C LEU A 62 -0.03 -13.15 -16.95
#